data_AF-A0A1G5W012-F1
#
_entry.id   AF-A0A1G5W012-F1
#
_cell.length_a   1.000
_cell.length_b   1.000
_cell.length_c   1.000
_cell.angle_alpha   90.00
_cell.angle_beta   90.00
_cell.angle_gamma   90.00
#
_symmetry.space_group_name_H-M   'P 1'
#
loop_
_entity.id
_entity.type
_entity.pdbx_description
1 polymer ?
#
loop_
_entity_poly.entity_id
_entity_poly.type
_entity_poly.pdbx_seq_one_letter_code
_entity_poly.pdbx_strand_id
1 'polypeptide(L)'
;MVICLVFMFLPESNSLVQFALFGVILLSIGIPHGVIDHLISNPKIDRKGLGRFLLIYLTLIAAYLSIWYFLPKLALLAFLVMSAYHFGQSHFISENPPKQYSWLLFTTRGGFFLFAILFGDWEATKLILSPLVNLEYLAQSKSFILVAFLLTTLLFQEISGCKFQQRHILEIGVLGPILFYSPLLIGFVVYFGFWHALPSMITEYKFLRGFKAYNTVKKFGIQLLPFSIISFIGIGLILFFGLKFLEKNELILLFFVMISLISFPHILYMDSFLKKLNQN
;
A
#
# COMPACT_ATOMS: atom_id res chain seq x y z
N MET A 1 -9.35 11.36 5.75
CA MET A 1 -9.44 12.10 7.03
C MET A 1 -10.86 12.15 7.58
N VAL A 2 -11.85 12.76 6.90
CA VAL A 2 -13.24 12.80 7.41
C VAL A 2 -13.79 11.41 7.74
N ILE A 3 -13.58 10.42 6.86
CA ILE A 3 -13.96 9.03 7.11
C ILE A 3 -13.34 8.53 8.44
N CYS A 4 -12.02 8.62 8.59
CA CYS A 4 -11.34 8.26 9.85
C CYS A 4 -11.91 8.98 11.07
N LEU A 5 -12.16 10.29 10.98
CA LEU A 5 -12.74 11.07 12.08
C LEU A 5 -14.13 10.56 12.47
N VAL A 6 -14.99 10.25 11.50
CA VAL A 6 -16.33 9.68 11.76
C VAL A 6 -16.20 8.36 12.53
N PHE A 7 -15.31 7.46 12.12
CA PHE A 7 -15.12 6.17 12.77
C PHE A 7 -14.37 6.26 14.12
N MET A 8 -13.61 7.33 14.35
CA MET A 8 -13.01 7.62 15.65
C MET A 8 -14.08 7.98 16.70
N PHE A 9 -15.12 8.73 16.31
CA PHE A 9 -16.23 9.10 17.20
C PHE A 9 -17.41 8.11 17.19
N LEU A 10 -17.46 7.20 16.21
CA LEU A 10 -18.45 6.12 16.11
C LEU A 10 -17.76 4.76 15.89
N PRO A 11 -16.91 4.31 16.84
CA PRO A 11 -16.13 3.07 16.67
C PRO A 11 -17.02 1.82 16.64
N GLU A 12 -18.19 1.86 17.30
CA GLU A 12 -19.21 0.79 17.26
C GLU A 12 -20.09 0.80 16.01
N SER A 13 -19.76 1.62 15.02
CA SER A 13 -20.43 1.57 13.72
C SER A 13 -20.41 0.14 13.17
N ASN A 14 -21.60 -0.33 12.77
CA ASN A 14 -21.86 -1.68 12.28
C ASN A 14 -20.71 -2.19 11.40
N SER A 15 -20.12 -3.33 11.75
CA SER A 15 -18.98 -3.93 11.02
C SER A 15 -19.23 -4.05 9.52
N LEU A 16 -20.49 -4.18 9.11
CA LEU A 16 -20.91 -4.15 7.70
C LEU A 16 -20.51 -2.85 7.00
N VAL A 17 -20.70 -1.69 7.65
CA VAL A 17 -20.34 -0.38 7.08
C VAL A 17 -18.83 -0.27 6.94
N GLN A 18 -18.05 -0.75 7.92
CA GLN A 18 -16.59 -0.77 7.83
C GLN A 18 -16.11 -1.60 6.65
N PHE A 19 -16.62 -2.83 6.50
CA PHE A 19 -16.27 -3.71 5.38
C PHE A 19 -16.76 -3.17 4.03
N ALA A 20 -17.94 -2.54 3.98
CA ALA A 20 -18.46 -1.94 2.76
C ALA A 20 -17.58 -0.76 2.31
N LEU A 21 -17.21 0.14 3.22
CA LEU A 21 -16.30 1.25 2.92
C LEU A 21 -14.91 0.76 2.52
N PHE A 22 -14.41 -0.25 3.23
CA PHE A 22 -13.16 -0.92 2.89
C PHE A 22 -13.19 -1.45 1.47
N GLY A 23 -14.22 -2.23 1.13
CA GLY A 23 -14.44 -2.74 -0.21
C GLY A 23 -14.53 -1.62 -1.25
N VAL A 24 -15.35 -0.60 -1.02
CA VAL A 24 -15.53 0.51 -1.97
C VAL A 24 -14.20 1.22 -2.28
N ILE A 25 -13.44 1.62 -1.25
CA ILE A 25 -12.17 2.34 -1.46
C ILE A 25 -11.13 1.43 -2.12
N LEU A 26 -11.03 0.18 -1.66
CA LEU A 26 -10.10 -0.78 -2.23
C LEU A 26 -10.40 -1.10 -3.70
N LEU A 27 -11.67 -1.33 -4.03
CA LEU A 27 -12.09 -1.70 -5.38
C LEU A 27 -12.10 -0.51 -6.36
N SER A 28 -12.27 0.72 -5.87
CA SER A 28 -12.31 1.91 -6.73
C SER A 28 -10.93 2.51 -7.01
N ILE A 29 -10.04 2.51 -6.02
CA ILE A 29 -8.74 3.20 -6.09
C ILE A 29 -7.61 2.25 -5.69
N GLY A 30 -7.83 1.49 -4.61
CA GLY A 30 -6.79 0.70 -3.96
C GLY A 30 -6.14 -0.38 -4.83
N ILE A 31 -6.87 -1.32 -5.41
CA ILE A 31 -6.30 -2.32 -6.32
C ILE A 31 -6.09 -1.73 -7.73
N PRO A 32 -7.01 -0.92 -8.30
CA PRO A 32 -6.89 -0.44 -9.67
C PRO A 32 -5.59 0.29 -10.02
N HIS A 33 -4.93 1.01 -9.11
CA HIS A 33 -3.67 1.69 -9.46
C HIS A 33 -2.56 0.71 -9.91
N GLY A 34 -2.44 -0.46 -9.27
CA GLY A 34 -1.40 -1.43 -9.60
C GLY A 34 -1.65 -2.25 -10.87
N VAL A 35 -2.79 -2.09 -11.53
CA VAL A 35 -3.19 -2.97 -12.64
C VAL A 35 -2.64 -2.53 -14.00
N ILE A 36 -2.06 -1.33 -14.07
CA ILE A 36 -1.52 -0.73 -15.31
C ILE A 36 0.00 -0.72 -15.38
N ASP A 37 0.67 -1.53 -14.56
CA ASP A 37 2.14 -1.68 -14.54
C ASP A 37 2.74 -2.02 -15.92
N HIS A 38 2.02 -2.82 -16.71
CA HIS A 38 2.39 -3.15 -18.09
C HIS A 38 2.41 -1.92 -19.02
N LEU A 39 1.52 -0.94 -18.80
CA LEU A 39 1.44 0.27 -19.61
C LEU A 39 2.45 1.32 -19.17
N ILE A 40 2.73 1.46 -17.89
CA ILE A 40 3.79 2.37 -17.43
C ILE A 40 5.18 1.87 -17.80
N SER A 41 5.36 0.54 -17.87
CA SER A 41 6.62 -0.07 -18.32
C SER A 41 6.79 0.01 -19.84
N ASN A 42 5.72 -0.21 -20.60
CA ASN A 42 5.70 -0.05 -22.05
C ASN A 42 4.32 0.43 -22.56
N PRO A 43 4.15 1.74 -22.84
CA PRO A 43 2.86 2.30 -23.29
C PRO A 43 2.37 1.82 -24.66
N LYS A 44 3.22 1.13 -25.43
CA LYS A 44 2.90 0.58 -26.76
C LYS A 44 3.04 -0.94 -26.78
N ILE A 45 2.88 -1.59 -25.63
CA ILE A 45 3.05 -3.03 -25.48
C ILE A 45 2.14 -3.80 -26.47
N ASP A 46 2.74 -4.72 -27.20
CA ASP A 46 2.04 -5.62 -28.11
C ASP A 46 1.64 -6.92 -27.39
N ARG A 47 0.98 -7.85 -28.10
CA ARG A 47 0.51 -9.11 -27.51
C ARG A 47 1.66 -9.96 -26.96
N LYS A 48 2.79 -10.02 -27.68
CA LYS A 48 3.96 -10.82 -27.27
C LYS A 48 4.63 -10.19 -26.05
N GLY A 49 4.77 -8.87 -26.03
CA GLY A 49 5.27 -8.11 -24.89
C GLY A 49 4.40 -8.29 -23.66
N LEU A 50 3.07 -8.24 -23.83
CA LEU A 50 2.12 -8.47 -22.73
C LEU A 50 2.24 -9.89 -22.17
N GLY A 51 2.35 -10.90 -23.04
CA GLY A 51 2.57 -12.29 -22.60
C GLY A 51 3.86 -12.45 -21.78
N ARG A 52 4.95 -11.80 -22.21
CA ARG A 52 6.21 -11.79 -21.46
C ARG A 52 6.08 -11.06 -20.12
N PHE A 53 5.40 -9.91 -20.11
CA PHE A 53 5.14 -9.16 -18.88
C PHE A 53 4.37 -10.03 -17.87
N LEU A 54 3.28 -10.65 -18.29
CA LEU A 54 2.45 -11.50 -17.44
C LEU A 54 3.22 -12.71 -16.91
N LEU A 55 4.05 -13.34 -17.74
CA LEU A 55 4.90 -14.45 -17.29
C LEU A 55 5.83 -14.03 -16.16
N ILE A 56 6.51 -12.88 -16.31
CA ILE A 56 7.41 -12.35 -15.27
C ILE A 56 6.60 -11.97 -14.01
N TYR A 57 5.48 -11.28 -14.19
CA TYR A 57 4.62 -10.81 -13.09
C TYR A 57 4.11 -11.99 -12.24
N LEU A 58 3.59 -13.03 -12.90
CA LEU A 58 3.10 -14.25 -12.23
C LEU A 58 4.25 -15.06 -11.61
N THR A 59 5.43 -15.07 -12.21
CA THR A 59 6.62 -15.73 -11.63
C THR A 59 7.04 -15.05 -10.33
N LEU A 60 7.03 -13.71 -10.28
CA LEU A 60 7.31 -12.94 -9.06
C LEU A 60 6.29 -13.22 -7.96
N ILE A 61 5.00 -13.29 -8.32
CA ILE A 61 3.93 -13.70 -7.39
C ILE A 61 4.18 -15.11 -6.86
N ALA A 62 4.44 -16.08 -7.74
CA ALA A 62 4.66 -17.47 -7.33
C ALA A 62 5.91 -17.65 -6.45
N ALA A 63 6.99 -16.93 -6.77
CA ALA A 63 8.19 -16.91 -5.95
C ALA A 63 7.89 -16.35 -4.55
N TYR A 64 7.17 -15.22 -4.47
CA TYR A 64 6.86 -14.63 -3.17
C TYR A 64 5.83 -15.45 -2.37
N LEU A 65 4.89 -16.11 -3.05
CA LEU A 65 3.99 -17.09 -2.45
C LEU A 65 4.76 -18.28 -1.87
N SER A 66 5.81 -18.73 -2.56
CA SER A 66 6.68 -19.79 -2.04
C SER A 66 7.37 -19.35 -0.74
N ILE A 67 7.82 -18.10 -0.65
CA ILE A 67 8.37 -17.55 0.59
C ILE A 67 7.31 -17.47 1.69
N TRP A 68 6.07 -17.05 1.37
CA TRP A 68 4.96 -17.10 2.32
C TRP A 68 4.68 -18.51 2.85
N TYR A 69 4.75 -19.51 1.97
CA TYR A 69 4.48 -20.90 2.33
C TYR A 69 5.58 -21.50 3.21
N PHE A 70 6.86 -21.32 2.85
CA PHE A 70 7.98 -21.93 3.57
C PHE A 70 8.49 -21.08 4.74
N LEU A 71 8.43 -19.76 4.63
CA LEU A 71 9.05 -18.79 5.54
C LEU A 71 8.09 -17.60 5.86
N PRO A 72 6.90 -17.83 6.42
CA PRO A 72 5.85 -16.81 6.55
C PRO A 72 6.27 -15.59 7.39
N LYS A 73 7.11 -15.77 8.41
CA LYS A 73 7.65 -14.66 9.22
C LYS A 73 8.57 -13.76 8.40
N LEU A 74 9.40 -14.36 7.55
CA LEU A 74 10.28 -13.62 6.65
C LEU A 74 9.47 -12.91 5.56
N ALA A 75 8.44 -13.56 5.01
CA ALA A 75 7.51 -12.95 4.06
C ALA A 75 6.80 -11.74 4.67
N LEU A 76 6.28 -11.87 5.90
CA LEU A 76 5.66 -10.76 6.62
C LEU A 76 6.64 -9.60 6.84
N LEU A 77 7.86 -9.88 7.30
CA LEU A 77 8.89 -8.83 7.48
C LEU A 77 9.21 -8.14 6.16
N ALA A 78 9.41 -8.91 5.09
CA ALA A 78 9.65 -8.37 3.76
C ALA A 78 8.48 -7.49 3.30
N PHE A 79 7.24 -7.94 3.50
CA PHE A 79 6.04 -7.16 3.17
C PHE A 79 6.02 -5.82 3.90
N LEU A 80 6.22 -5.81 5.22
CA LEU A 80 6.21 -4.58 6.02
C LEU A 80 7.31 -3.61 5.58
N VAL A 81 8.53 -4.10 5.31
CA VAL A 81 9.64 -3.25 4.85
C VAL A 81 9.37 -2.68 3.45
N MET A 82 8.91 -3.52 2.51
CA MET A 82 8.59 -3.10 1.15
C MET A 82 7.42 -2.12 1.13
N SER A 83 6.37 -2.35 1.93
CA SER A 83 5.25 -1.42 2.08
C SER A 83 5.69 -0.11 2.71
N ALA A 84 6.51 -0.13 3.78
CA ALA A 84 7.04 1.08 4.39
C ALA A 84 7.84 1.92 3.38
N TYR A 85 8.71 1.28 2.59
CA TYR A 85 9.43 1.95 1.50
C TYR A 85 8.47 2.54 0.47
N HIS A 86 7.58 1.72 -0.09
CA HIS A 86 6.73 2.11 -1.21
C HIS A 86 5.69 3.16 -0.85
N PHE A 87 5.07 3.06 0.33
CA PHE A 87 4.18 4.08 0.87
C PHE A 87 4.92 5.40 1.07
N GLY A 88 6.17 5.34 1.56
CA GLY A 88 7.05 6.50 1.68
C GLY A 88 7.33 7.22 0.37
N GLN A 89 7.49 6.48 -0.74
CA GLN A 89 7.68 7.08 -2.07
C GLN A 89 6.53 8.02 -2.44
N SER A 90 5.28 7.64 -2.14
CA SER A 90 4.09 8.43 -2.45
C SER A 90 4.05 9.79 -1.74
N HIS A 91 4.65 9.91 -0.55
CA HIS A 91 4.72 11.19 0.17
C HIS A 91 5.58 12.23 -0.55
N PHE A 92 6.64 11.78 -1.22
CA PHE A 92 7.63 12.63 -1.88
C PHE A 92 7.57 12.58 -3.41
N ILE A 93 6.53 11.97 -3.99
CA ILE A 93 6.38 11.75 -5.44
C ILE A 93 6.42 13.05 -6.25
N SER A 94 6.05 14.18 -5.64
CA SER A 94 6.07 15.52 -6.26
C SER A 94 7.33 16.34 -5.93
N GLU A 95 8.23 15.81 -5.10
CA GLU A 95 9.34 16.57 -4.50
C GLU A 95 10.71 16.11 -5.02
N ASN A 96 10.76 15.02 -5.80
CA ASN A 96 11.96 14.48 -6.44
C ASN A 96 13.19 14.50 -5.52
N PRO A 97 13.13 13.85 -4.34
CA PRO A 97 14.20 13.93 -3.38
C PRO A 97 15.50 13.36 -3.98
N PRO A 98 16.67 13.93 -3.63
CA PRO A 98 17.96 13.45 -4.09
C PRO A 98 18.16 11.94 -3.88
N LYS A 99 18.91 11.30 -4.78
CA LYS A 99 19.14 9.85 -4.73
C LYS A 99 19.79 9.39 -3.41
N GLN A 100 20.68 10.20 -2.85
CA GLN A 100 21.39 9.89 -1.61
C GLN A 100 20.39 9.82 -0.43
N TYR A 101 20.35 8.69 0.28
CA TYR A 101 19.49 8.43 1.43
C TYR A 101 17.97 8.46 1.21
N SER A 102 17.48 8.73 -0.01
CA SER A 102 16.05 8.67 -0.34
C SER A 102 15.37 7.37 0.10
N TRP A 103 16.05 6.24 0.05
CA TRP A 103 15.49 4.97 0.50
C TRP A 103 15.21 4.95 2.02
N LEU A 104 16.09 5.52 2.84
CA LEU A 104 15.89 5.65 4.29
C LEU A 104 14.77 6.64 4.58
N LEU A 105 14.72 7.76 3.87
CA LEU A 105 13.63 8.72 3.97
C LEU A 105 12.28 8.07 3.66
N PHE A 106 12.18 7.32 2.56
CA PHE A 106 10.96 6.62 2.18
C PHE A 106 10.57 5.56 3.20
N THR A 107 11.47 4.65 3.54
CA THR A 107 11.19 3.58 4.51
C THR A 107 10.80 4.13 5.88
N THR A 108 11.44 5.19 6.36
CA THR A 108 11.08 5.77 7.67
C THR A 108 9.77 6.55 7.62
N ARG A 109 9.50 7.28 6.53
CA ARG A 109 8.23 8.02 6.34
C ARG A 109 7.03 7.10 6.22
N GLY A 110 7.08 6.12 5.31
CA GLY A 110 5.99 5.16 5.17
C GLY A 110 5.91 4.23 6.37
N GLY A 111 7.05 3.90 6.99
CA GLY A 111 7.10 3.17 8.26
C GLY A 111 6.34 3.88 9.37
N PHE A 112 6.52 5.20 9.55
CA PHE A 112 5.77 5.99 10.53
C PHE A 112 4.24 5.82 10.35
N PHE A 113 3.72 5.97 9.13
CA PHE A 113 2.28 5.83 8.88
C PHE A 113 1.77 4.39 8.98
N LEU A 114 2.54 3.43 8.45
CA LEU A 114 2.20 2.00 8.55
C LEU A 114 2.12 1.57 10.02
N PHE A 115 3.11 1.90 10.82
CA PHE A 115 3.12 1.55 12.25
C PHE A 115 2.17 2.40 13.07
N ALA A 116 1.84 3.63 12.66
CA ALA A 116 0.74 4.38 13.28
C ALA A 116 -0.58 3.60 13.16
N ILE A 117 -0.89 3.07 11.98
CA ILE A 117 -2.10 2.25 11.75
C ILE A 117 -2.05 0.95 12.56
N LEU A 118 -0.94 0.21 12.49
CA LEU A 118 -0.82 -1.10 13.16
C LEU A 118 -0.80 -0.99 14.70
N PHE A 119 -0.11 0.00 15.25
CA PHE A 119 0.01 0.16 16.71
C PHE A 119 -1.15 0.92 17.33
N GLY A 120 -1.88 1.68 16.52
CA GLY A 120 -3.10 2.39 16.90
C GLY A 120 -4.19 1.44 17.38
N ASP A 121 -4.52 0.46 16.53
CA ASP A 121 -5.47 -0.60 16.86
C ASP A 121 -4.74 -1.92 17.17
N TRP A 122 -4.09 -1.91 18.34
CA TRP A 122 -3.19 -2.98 18.77
C TRP A 122 -3.87 -4.34 18.92
N GLU A 123 -5.11 -4.36 19.42
CA GLU A 123 -5.86 -5.61 19.59
C GLU A 123 -6.21 -6.23 18.24
N ALA A 124 -6.68 -5.45 17.26
CA ALA A 124 -6.92 -5.95 15.92
C ALA A 124 -5.62 -6.46 15.26
N THR A 125 -4.52 -5.71 15.37
CA THR A 125 -3.21 -6.13 14.84
C THR A 125 -2.75 -7.46 15.44
N LYS A 126 -2.84 -7.62 16.77
CA LYS A 126 -2.51 -8.88 17.44
C LYS A 126 -3.37 -10.04 16.97
N LEU A 127 -4.69 -9.85 16.87
CA LEU A 127 -5.62 -10.90 16.45
C LEU A 127 -5.37 -11.36 15.01
N ILE A 128 -5.04 -10.42 14.11
CA ILE A 128 -4.74 -10.73 12.70
C ILE A 128 -3.40 -11.47 12.58
N LEU A 129 -2.39 -11.07 13.37
CA LEU A 129 -1.03 -11.61 13.25
C LEU A 129 -0.73 -12.80 14.18
N SER A 130 -1.63 -13.14 15.12
CA SER A 130 -1.45 -14.25 16.07
C SER A 130 -1.21 -15.62 15.42
N PRO A 131 -1.73 -15.96 14.22
CA PRO A 131 -1.37 -17.21 13.57
C PRO A 131 0.11 -17.30 13.16
N LEU A 132 0.81 -16.16 13.07
CA LEU A 132 2.18 -16.09 12.54
C LEU A 132 3.23 -15.75 13.60
N VAL A 133 2.91 -14.81 14.51
CA VAL A 133 3.89 -14.21 15.43
C VAL A 133 3.25 -13.91 16.80
N ASN A 134 4.00 -14.15 17.88
CA ASN A 134 3.65 -13.63 19.20
C ASN A 134 4.20 -12.20 19.33
N LEU A 135 3.32 -11.25 19.63
CA LEU A 135 3.61 -9.82 19.72
C LEU A 135 3.61 -9.27 21.16
N GLU A 136 3.51 -10.10 22.20
CA GLU A 136 3.43 -9.68 23.61
C GLU A 136 4.56 -8.73 24.01
N TYR A 137 5.81 -9.06 23.67
CA TYR A 137 6.98 -8.24 23.98
C TYR A 137 6.99 -6.88 23.25
N LEU A 138 6.32 -6.78 22.10
CA LEU A 138 6.29 -5.57 21.30
C LEU A 138 5.35 -4.51 21.89
N ALA A 139 4.37 -4.92 22.72
CA ALA A 139 3.37 -4.02 23.29
C ALA A 139 4.01 -2.88 24.12
N GLN A 140 5.07 -3.17 24.88
CA GLN A 140 5.78 -2.17 25.68
C GLN A 140 6.65 -1.24 24.84
N SER A 141 7.10 -1.71 23.67
CA SER A 141 8.02 -0.98 22.79
C SER A 141 7.32 -0.19 21.68
N LYS A 142 6.01 -0.40 21.46
CA LYS A 142 5.29 0.16 20.30
C LYS A 142 5.38 1.68 20.19
N SER A 143 5.21 2.40 21.30
CA SER A 143 5.30 3.86 21.34
C SER A 143 6.72 4.34 21.05
N PHE A 144 7.73 3.63 21.60
CA PHE A 144 9.14 3.92 21.33
C PHE A 144 9.47 3.71 19.85
N ILE A 145 9.00 2.63 19.24
CA ILE A 145 9.20 2.34 17.81
C ILE A 145 8.55 3.44 16.95
N LEU A 146 7.32 3.85 17.28
CA LEU A 146 6.64 4.90 16.53
C LEU A 146 7.38 6.25 16.63
N VAL A 147 7.85 6.61 17.83
CA VAL A 147 8.69 7.80 18.04
C VAL A 147 10.02 7.68 17.30
N ALA A 148 10.64 6.50 17.28
CA ALA A 148 11.86 6.27 16.52
C ALA A 148 11.64 6.49 15.02
N PHE A 149 10.54 5.99 14.44
CA PHE A 149 10.17 6.27 13.05
C PHE A 149 9.93 7.76 12.80
N LEU A 150 9.27 8.46 13.73
CA LEU A 150 9.06 9.91 13.65
C LEU A 150 10.39 10.69 13.64
N LEU A 151 11.28 10.40 14.59
CA LEU A 151 12.57 11.09 14.69
C LEU A 151 13.46 10.79 13.48
N THR A 152 13.52 9.53 13.07
CA THR A 152 14.34 9.12 11.91
C THR A 152 13.80 9.67 10.59
N THR A 153 12.48 9.77 10.40
CA THR A 153 11.95 10.40 9.17
C THR A 153 12.26 11.89 9.10
N LEU A 154 12.25 12.61 10.22
CA LEU A 154 12.66 14.01 10.27
C LEU A 154 14.17 14.16 10.00
N LEU A 155 14.98 13.32 10.63
CA LEU A 155 16.44 13.29 10.42
C LEU A 155 16.79 13.01 8.95
N PHE A 156 16.22 11.96 8.35
CA PHE A 156 16.52 11.62 6.96
C PHE A 156 15.93 12.60 5.96
N GLN A 157 14.87 13.32 6.32
CA GLN A 157 14.35 14.39 5.46
C GLN A 157 15.36 15.54 5.38
N GLU A 158 15.92 15.94 6.52
CA GLU A 158 16.98 16.95 6.61
C GLU A 158 18.26 16.50 5.88
N ILE A 159 18.76 15.29 6.18
CA ILE A 159 19.96 14.72 5.53
C ILE A 159 19.80 14.62 4.01
N SER A 160 18.60 14.29 3.53
CA SER A 160 18.32 14.19 2.09
C SER A 160 18.20 15.56 1.41
N GLY A 161 18.24 16.68 2.15
CA GLY A 161 18.06 18.03 1.60
C GLY A 161 16.63 18.29 1.08
N CYS A 162 15.67 17.43 1.45
CA CYS A 162 14.28 17.55 1.03
C CYS A 162 13.59 18.59 1.91
N LYS A 163 13.27 19.76 1.35
CA LYS A 163 12.71 20.89 2.12
C LYS A 163 11.44 20.47 2.86
N PHE A 164 11.40 20.78 4.16
CA PHE A 164 10.22 20.56 4.98
C PHE A 164 9.13 21.60 4.66
N GLN A 165 7.94 21.14 4.25
CA GLN A 165 6.83 21.96 3.78
C GLN A 165 5.65 21.90 4.74
N GLN A 166 4.73 22.87 4.65
CA GLN A 166 3.49 22.88 5.45
C GLN A 166 2.66 21.60 5.30
N ARG A 167 2.67 20.99 4.10
CA ARG A 167 2.04 19.69 3.85
C ARG A 167 2.57 18.60 4.78
N HIS A 168 3.89 18.55 5.04
CA HIS A 168 4.49 17.55 5.91
C HIS A 168 4.06 17.73 7.37
N ILE A 169 3.83 18.97 7.81
CA ILE A 169 3.24 19.26 9.13
C ILE A 169 1.83 18.68 9.21
N LEU A 170 0.99 18.90 8.19
CA LEU A 170 -0.36 18.36 8.17
C LEU A 170 -0.36 16.83 8.12
N GLU A 171 0.54 16.22 7.35
CA GLU A 171 0.64 14.77 7.26
C GLU A 171 1.12 14.15 8.59
N ILE A 172 2.22 14.63 9.17
CA ILE A 172 2.73 14.07 10.44
C ILE A 172 1.81 14.44 11.60
N GLY A 173 1.48 15.73 11.73
CA GLY A 173 0.82 16.30 12.91
C GLY A 173 -0.70 16.10 12.93
N VAL A 174 -1.34 15.81 11.80
CA VAL A 174 -2.80 15.59 11.73
C VAL A 174 -3.14 14.21 11.22
N LEU A 175 -2.63 13.81 10.04
CA LEU A 175 -2.96 12.50 9.48
C LEU A 175 -2.41 11.36 10.36
N GLY A 176 -1.16 11.45 10.84
CA GLY A 176 -0.55 10.44 11.71
C GLY A 176 -1.41 10.10 12.93
N PRO A 177 -1.76 11.09 13.79
CA PRO A 177 -2.67 10.88 14.91
C PRO A 177 -4.05 10.35 14.50
N ILE A 178 -4.65 10.87 13.44
CA ILE A 178 -5.96 10.38 12.97
C ILE A 178 -5.89 8.89 12.61
N LEU A 179 -4.83 8.46 11.94
CA LEU A 179 -4.64 7.05 11.60
C LEU A 179 -4.39 6.18 12.84
N PHE A 180 -3.63 6.70 13.81
CA PHE A 180 -3.37 5.99 15.07
C PHE A 180 -4.65 5.75 15.89
N TYR A 181 -5.61 6.68 15.86
CA TYR A 181 -6.88 6.51 16.58
C TYR A 181 -8.01 5.90 15.71
N SER A 182 -7.72 5.50 14.47
CA SER A 182 -8.71 4.85 13.60
C SER A 182 -8.73 3.33 13.81
N PRO A 183 -9.88 2.66 13.63
CA PRO A 183 -9.91 1.20 13.49
C PRO A 183 -8.97 0.74 12.38
N LEU A 184 -8.28 -0.39 12.57
CA LEU A 184 -7.19 -0.84 11.70
C LEU A 184 -7.56 -0.82 10.21
N LEU A 185 -8.68 -1.46 9.86
CA LEU A 185 -9.12 -1.60 8.47
C LEU A 185 -9.46 -0.25 7.85
N ILE A 186 -10.06 0.66 8.62
CA ILE A 186 -10.42 2.01 8.16
C ILE A 186 -9.17 2.87 7.99
N GLY A 187 -8.27 2.87 8.98
CA GLY A 187 -7.00 3.58 8.89
C GLY A 187 -6.19 3.10 7.69
N PHE A 188 -6.05 1.78 7.54
CA PHE A 188 -5.36 1.17 6.40
C PHE A 188 -5.97 1.57 5.07
N VAL A 189 -7.28 1.36 4.85
CA VAL A 189 -7.86 1.56 3.52
C VAL A 189 -7.94 3.03 3.12
N VAL A 190 -8.15 3.93 4.06
CA VAL A 190 -8.14 5.38 3.80
C VAL A 190 -6.73 5.84 3.45
N TYR A 191 -5.72 5.40 4.22
CA TYR A 191 -4.33 5.73 3.92
C TYR A 191 -3.89 5.14 2.58
N PHE A 192 -4.08 3.83 2.40
CA PHE A 192 -3.75 3.10 1.18
C PHE A 192 -4.44 3.68 -0.06
N GLY A 193 -5.73 3.98 0.02
CA GLY A 193 -6.49 4.55 -1.09
C GLY A 193 -6.09 5.98 -1.44
N PHE A 194 -6.07 6.89 -0.46
CA PHE A 194 -5.98 8.33 -0.73
C PHE A 194 -4.58 8.93 -0.61
N TRP A 195 -3.70 8.38 0.23
CA TRP A 195 -2.33 8.88 0.41
C TRP A 195 -1.29 8.09 -0.38
N HIS A 196 -1.61 6.86 -0.75
CA HIS A 196 -0.70 6.01 -1.51
C HIS A 196 -1.16 5.80 -2.96
N ALA A 197 -2.29 5.13 -3.17
CA ALA A 197 -2.77 4.72 -4.48
C ALA A 197 -3.18 5.92 -5.37
N LEU A 198 -3.94 6.88 -4.82
CA LEU A 198 -4.43 8.01 -5.61
C LEU A 198 -3.30 8.91 -6.17
N PRO A 199 -2.28 9.34 -5.38
CA PRO A 199 -1.13 10.07 -5.93
C PRO A 199 -0.35 9.28 -6.99
N SER A 200 -0.20 7.96 -6.81
CA SER A 200 0.42 7.08 -7.80
C SER A 200 -0.37 7.10 -9.11
N MET A 201 -1.67 6.84 -9.03
CA MET A 201 -2.57 6.81 -10.18
C MET A 201 -2.63 8.13 -10.94
N ILE A 202 -2.59 9.27 -10.22
CA ILE A 202 -2.48 10.60 -10.84
C ILE A 202 -1.17 10.73 -11.63
N THR A 203 -0.07 10.24 -11.09
CA THR A 203 1.25 10.29 -11.73
C THR A 203 1.32 9.37 -12.96
N GLU A 204 0.78 8.16 -12.86
CA GLU A 204 0.64 7.20 -13.97
C GLU A 204 -0.23 7.79 -15.09
N TYR A 205 -1.35 8.42 -14.75
CA TYR A 205 -2.19 9.12 -15.74
C TYR A 205 -1.47 10.28 -16.41
N LYS A 206 -0.74 11.11 -15.65
CA LYS A 206 0.06 12.23 -16.20
C LYS A 206 1.13 11.74 -17.18
N PHE A 207 1.70 10.57 -16.95
CA PHE A 207 2.63 9.94 -17.89
C PHE A 207 1.89 9.40 -19.13
N LEU A 208 0.86 8.57 -18.93
CA LEU A 208 0.17 7.88 -20.02
C LEU A 208 -0.65 8.80 -20.92
N ARG A 209 -1.13 9.96 -20.42
CA ARG A 209 -1.90 10.91 -21.22
C ARG A 209 -1.13 11.49 -22.42
N GLY A 210 0.20 11.36 -22.44
CA GLY A 210 1.04 11.69 -23.60
C GLY A 210 0.79 10.78 -24.81
N PHE A 211 0.12 9.64 -24.63
CA PHE A 211 -0.21 8.69 -25.69
C PHE A 211 -1.70 8.81 -26.08
N LYS A 212 -1.99 8.82 -27.39
CA LYS A 212 -3.36 8.95 -27.93
C LYS A 212 -4.34 7.89 -27.40
N ALA A 213 -3.83 6.72 -27.02
CA ALA A 213 -4.60 5.62 -26.44
C ALA A 213 -5.15 5.94 -25.03
N TYR A 214 -4.52 6.86 -24.28
CA TYR A 214 -4.84 7.13 -22.86
C TYR A 214 -5.02 8.63 -22.55
N ASN A 215 -5.14 9.47 -23.57
CA ASN A 215 -5.12 10.93 -23.46
C ASN A 215 -6.32 11.58 -22.75
N THR A 216 -7.29 10.79 -22.29
CA THR A 216 -8.44 11.26 -21.51
C THR A 216 -8.67 10.37 -20.29
N VAL A 217 -9.25 10.94 -19.23
CA VAL A 217 -9.60 10.20 -18.01
C VAL A 217 -10.45 8.97 -18.31
N LYS A 218 -11.41 9.08 -19.25
CA LYS A 218 -12.24 7.94 -19.69
C LYS A 218 -11.40 6.81 -20.28
N LYS A 219 -10.48 7.14 -21.19
CA LYS A 219 -9.62 6.13 -21.84
C LYS A 219 -8.68 5.46 -20.85
N PHE A 220 -8.10 6.24 -19.94
CA PHE A 220 -7.27 5.73 -18.85
C PHE A 220 -8.08 4.81 -17.92
N GLY A 221 -9.26 5.25 -17.47
CA GLY A 221 -10.13 4.47 -16.58
C GLY A 221 -10.56 3.12 -17.16
N ILE A 222 -10.78 3.03 -18.48
CA ILE A 222 -11.06 1.76 -19.16
C ILE A 222 -9.89 0.79 -19.04
N GLN A 223 -8.64 1.26 -19.04
CA GLN A 223 -7.47 0.39 -18.90
C GLN A 223 -7.34 -0.20 -17.49
N LEU A 224 -7.93 0.44 -16.49
CA LEU A 224 -7.92 -0.08 -15.12
C LEU A 224 -8.79 -1.34 -14.98
N LEU A 225 -9.84 -1.48 -15.81
CA LEU A 225 -10.87 -2.50 -15.61
C LEU A 225 -10.41 -3.96 -15.75
N PRO A 226 -9.70 -4.38 -16.81
CA PRO A 226 -9.53 -5.81 -17.10
C PRO A 226 -8.82 -6.56 -15.96
N PHE A 227 -7.66 -6.06 -15.54
CA PHE A 227 -6.87 -6.68 -14.48
C PHE A 227 -7.41 -6.36 -13.08
N SER A 228 -8.17 -5.27 -12.89
CA SER A 228 -8.92 -5.05 -11.64
C SER A 228 -10.00 -6.11 -11.45
N ILE A 229 -10.81 -6.36 -12.48
CA ILE A 229 -11.88 -7.37 -12.44
C ILE A 229 -11.29 -8.76 -12.17
N ILE A 230 -10.20 -9.12 -12.86
CA ILE A 230 -9.51 -10.40 -12.62
C ILE A 230 -9.03 -10.50 -11.16
N SER A 231 -8.41 -9.45 -10.63
CA SER A 231 -7.94 -9.42 -9.24
C SER A 231 -9.09 -9.52 -8.24
N PHE A 232 -10.21 -8.84 -8.49
CA PHE A 232 -11.39 -8.87 -7.62
C PHE A 232 -12.04 -10.25 -7.58
N ILE A 233 -12.19 -10.87 -8.75
CA ILE A 233 -12.74 -12.22 -8.84
C ILE A 233 -11.79 -13.21 -8.17
N GLY A 234 -10.48 -13.11 -8.44
CA GLY A 234 -9.47 -14.00 -7.84
C GLY A 234 -9.45 -13.92 -6.32
N ILE A 235 -9.29 -12.70 -5.77
CA ILE A 235 -9.32 -12.47 -4.32
C ILE A 235 -10.67 -12.89 -3.73
N GLY A 236 -11.77 -12.51 -4.36
CA GLY A 236 -13.12 -12.83 -3.91
C GLY A 236 -13.38 -14.32 -3.83
N LEU A 237 -12.98 -15.09 -4.85
CA LEU A 237 -13.11 -16.55 -4.86
C LEU A 237 -12.26 -17.20 -3.77
N ILE A 238 -11.01 -16.78 -3.61
CA ILE A 238 -10.12 -17.32 -2.57
C ILE A 238 -10.72 -17.08 -1.17
N LEU A 239 -11.18 -15.86 -0.88
CA LEU A 239 -11.83 -15.55 0.39
C LEU A 239 -13.13 -16.34 0.56
N PHE A 240 -13.94 -16.46 -0.49
CA PHE A 240 -15.20 -17.21 -0.46
C PHE A 240 -14.98 -18.68 -0.10
N PHE A 241 -13.97 -19.33 -0.68
CA PHE A 241 -13.62 -20.70 -0.28
C PHE A 241 -13.02 -20.75 1.13
N GLY A 242 -12.24 -19.73 1.51
CA GLY A 242 -11.69 -19.58 2.85
C GLY A 242 -12.75 -19.54 3.95
N LEU A 243 -13.95 -18.99 3.69
CA LEU A 243 -15.07 -18.93 4.65
C LEU A 243 -15.47 -20.31 5.22
N LYS A 244 -15.14 -21.40 4.51
CA LYS A 244 -15.44 -22.77 4.97
C LYS A 244 -14.43 -23.31 5.98
N PHE A 245 -13.22 -22.75 6.00
CA PHE A 245 -12.07 -23.35 6.69
C PHE A 245 -11.37 -22.41 7.67
N LEU A 246 -11.57 -21.10 7.54
CA LEU A 246 -10.82 -20.08 8.25
C LEU A 246 -11.72 -19.23 9.14
N GLU A 247 -11.18 -18.83 10.29
CA GLU A 247 -11.79 -17.84 11.16
C GLU A 247 -11.70 -16.42 10.55
N LYS A 248 -12.46 -15.48 11.12
CA LYS A 248 -12.53 -14.09 10.61
C LYS A 248 -11.18 -13.40 10.53
N ASN A 249 -10.34 -13.53 11.56
CA ASN A 249 -9.00 -12.94 11.61
C ASN A 249 -8.04 -13.61 10.62
N GLU A 250 -8.15 -14.93 10.42
CA GLU A 250 -7.37 -15.66 9.42
C GLU A 250 -7.76 -15.25 7.99
N LEU A 251 -9.04 -14.97 7.73
CA LEU A 251 -9.51 -14.42 6.45
C LEU A 251 -8.95 -13.02 6.18
N ILE A 252 -8.89 -12.17 7.21
CA ILE A 252 -8.29 -10.84 7.09
C ILE A 252 -6.78 -10.98 6.86
N LEU A 253 -6.10 -11.89 7.55
CA LEU A 253 -4.69 -12.20 7.32
C LEU A 253 -4.47 -12.68 5.88
N LEU A 254 -5.27 -13.64 5.41
CA LEU A 254 -5.21 -14.16 4.03
C LEU A 254 -5.43 -13.05 3.00
N PHE A 255 -6.35 -12.12 3.27
CA PHE A 255 -6.52 -10.93 2.45
C PHE A 255 -5.22 -10.10 2.36
N PHE A 256 -4.58 -9.79 3.49
CA PHE A 256 -3.31 -9.06 3.49
C PHE A 256 -2.18 -9.84 2.82
N VAL A 257 -2.14 -11.17 2.94
CA VAL A 257 -1.21 -12.03 2.19
C VAL A 257 -1.44 -11.83 0.68
N MET A 258 -2.67 -11.93 0.19
CA MET A 258 -2.96 -11.74 -1.24
C MET A 258 -2.60 -10.33 -1.73
N ILE A 259 -2.89 -9.29 -0.94
CA ILE A 259 -2.45 -7.92 -1.26
C ILE A 259 -0.92 -7.88 -1.36
N SER A 260 -0.19 -8.47 -0.40
CA SER A 260 1.28 -8.51 -0.45
C SER A 260 1.82 -9.20 -1.70
N LEU A 261 1.15 -10.26 -2.17
CA LEU A 261 1.55 -11.02 -3.35
C LEU A 261 1.45 -10.16 -4.61
N ILE A 262 0.34 -9.46 -4.82
CA ILE A 262 0.15 -8.60 -5.98
C ILE A 262 0.97 -7.30 -5.87
N SER A 263 1.23 -6.82 -4.65
CA SER A 263 2.04 -5.63 -4.40
C SER A 263 3.52 -5.86 -4.70
N PHE A 264 4.07 -7.05 -4.49
CA PHE A 264 5.50 -7.28 -4.70
C PHE A 264 5.99 -6.92 -6.12
N PRO A 265 5.45 -7.50 -7.21
CA PRO A 265 5.83 -7.08 -8.56
C PRO A 265 5.51 -5.61 -8.82
N HIS A 266 4.38 -5.11 -8.32
CA HIS A 266 3.98 -3.71 -8.48
C HIS A 266 5.01 -2.73 -7.93
N ILE A 267 5.51 -2.97 -6.71
CA ILE A 267 6.54 -2.16 -6.07
C ILE A 267 7.80 -2.09 -6.95
N LEU A 268 8.20 -3.20 -7.59
CA LEU A 268 9.36 -3.23 -8.48
C LEU A 268 9.14 -2.39 -9.75
N TYR A 269 7.96 -2.49 -10.37
CA TYR A 269 7.62 -1.72 -11.57
C TYR A 269 7.47 -0.23 -11.26
N MET A 270 6.80 0.13 -10.16
CA MET A 270 6.66 1.52 -9.75
C MET A 270 7.96 2.15 -9.32
N ASP A 271 8.81 1.46 -8.57
CA ASP A 271 10.13 1.98 -8.21
C ASP A 271 10.97 2.27 -9.47
N SER A 272 10.96 1.34 -10.43
CA SER A 272 11.62 1.53 -11.73
C SER A 272 11.04 2.70 -12.51
N PHE A 273 9.72 2.89 -12.48
CA PHE A 273 9.01 3.98 -13.16
C PHE A 273 9.34 5.35 -12.53
N LEU A 274 9.23 5.50 -11.22
CA LEU A 274 9.53 6.74 -10.51
C LEU A 274 11.00 7.15 -10.66
N LYS A 275 11.93 6.19 -10.61
CA LYS A 275 13.36 6.45 -10.85
C LYS A 275 13.65 6.95 -12.26
N LYS A 276 12.87 6.54 -13.27
CA LYS A 276 12.97 7.04 -14.65
C LYS A 276 12.39 8.44 -14.79
N LEU A 277 11.26 8.72 -14.13
CA LEU A 277 10.66 10.06 -14.14
C LEU A 277 11.60 11.10 -13.52
N ASN A 278 12.29 10.76 -12.43
CA ASN A 278 13.19 11.70 -11.74
C ASN A 278 14.54 11.91 -12.45
N GLN A 279 14.79 11.22 -13.57
CA GLN A 279 16.00 11.38 -14.38
C GLN A 279 15.79 12.25 -15.63
N ASN A 280 14.54 12.54 -15.96
CA ASN A 280 14.13 13.39 -17.08
C ASN A 280 13.69 14.77 -16.58
#